data_AF-C0G356-F1
#
_entry.id   AF-C0G356-F1
#
_cell.length_a   1.000
_cell.length_b   1.000
_cell.length_c   1.000
_cell.angle_alpha   90.00
_cell.angle_beta   90.00
_cell.angle_gamma   90.00
#
_symmetry.space_group_name_H-M   'P 1'
#
loop_
_entity.id
_entity.type
_entity.pdbx_description
1 polymer ?
#
loop_
_entity_poly.entity_id
_entity_poly.type
_entity_poly.pdbx_seq_one_letter_code
_entity_poly.pdbx_strand_id
1 'polypeptide(L)'
;MKIKTALLGSILATALLAGCQGSSVSDLAMRAEKPLPQKIVAKMQAKGMTRTSPILVRIFKEEGVLEVWKQKNNGKYDQIASYEICKWSGKLGPKYIEGDRQAPEGFYTVRPAQMNPHSNYYLAFNIGFPNAYDRANGRTGQHLMVHGACSSSGCYSMTDEQVAEIYAFGRDAFKGGQREFQIQAFPFRMTAANMTRYKNDPNYSFWKMLKQGYDAFETTKVPPKVDVCEKRYVFNVPTPDGQPLSPTGACPPSVGGEAMSYASYEKTFQTAFSAAQKAPAPSIQGLAEAKLVSAWSAARARGEKVTREPPSLSPASAEKPGAPDIRPATPAIQPTAIATAPQQAAPATPAPQIASVPVPQQNPAEATAVANPQMSSMTIASTVAQNIEQPGPKKPWWKIIGN
;
A
#
# COMPACT_ATOMS: atom_id res chain seq x y z
N MET A 1 -30.40 -56.24 58.42
CA MET A 1 -30.36 -56.98 57.13
C MET A 1 -29.65 -56.10 56.11
N LYS A 2 -28.41 -56.41 55.75
CA LYS A 2 -27.98 -57.29 54.65
C LYS A 2 -28.09 -56.64 53.25
N ILE A 3 -26.90 -56.40 52.69
CA ILE A 3 -26.42 -56.65 51.32
C ILE A 3 -25.98 -55.41 50.51
N LYS A 4 -24.79 -55.63 49.94
CA LYS A 4 -23.85 -54.80 49.18
C LYS A 4 -24.27 -54.65 47.70
N THR A 5 -23.41 -53.97 46.93
CA THR A 5 -23.27 -53.93 45.46
C THR A 5 -24.14 -52.90 44.73
N ALA A 6 -23.72 -52.18 43.70
CA ALA A 6 -22.42 -51.92 43.06
C ALA A 6 -22.65 -50.80 42.00
N LEU A 7 -21.58 -50.47 41.26
CA LEU A 7 -21.44 -49.59 40.09
C LEU A 7 -21.02 -48.15 40.41
N LEU A 8 -19.73 -47.81 40.29
CA LEU A 8 -18.96 -47.59 39.06
C LEU A 8 -19.58 -46.58 38.09
N GLY A 9 -18.83 -45.48 37.89
CA GLY A 9 -18.67 -44.87 36.58
C GLY A 9 -19.52 -43.63 36.34
N SER A 10 -18.97 -42.45 36.65
CA SER A 10 -19.29 -41.27 35.85
C SER A 10 -18.01 -40.47 35.66
N ILE A 11 -17.62 -40.49 34.38
CA ILE A 11 -16.37 -40.10 33.80
C ILE A 11 -16.22 -38.58 33.83
N LEU A 12 -15.00 -38.19 34.20
CA LEU A 12 -14.38 -36.89 34.02
C LEU A 12 -14.53 -36.42 32.55
N ALA A 13 -15.44 -35.49 32.28
CA ALA A 13 -15.50 -34.77 31.00
C ALA A 13 -14.86 -33.39 31.16
N THR A 14 -13.54 -33.37 31.42
CA THR A 14 -12.73 -32.16 31.30
C THR A 14 -12.53 -31.82 29.84
N ALA A 15 -12.87 -30.58 29.51
CA ALA A 15 -12.78 -29.95 28.20
C ALA A 15 -11.41 -30.15 27.53
N LEU A 16 -11.43 -30.75 26.34
CA LEU A 16 -10.37 -30.64 25.34
C LEU A 16 -10.94 -30.00 24.08
N LEU A 17 -11.06 -28.68 24.10
CA LEU A 17 -11.10 -27.87 22.88
C LEU A 17 -9.79 -27.10 22.77
N ALA A 18 -8.76 -27.76 22.25
CA ALA A 18 -7.53 -27.16 21.74
C ALA A 18 -6.98 -28.08 20.65
N GLY A 19 -6.69 -27.67 19.43
CA GLY A 19 -6.97 -26.42 18.74
C GLY A 19 -6.91 -26.71 17.24
N CYS A 20 -7.75 -26.03 16.46
CA CYS A 20 -7.58 -26.02 15.01
C CYS A 20 -6.35 -25.15 14.69
N GLN A 21 -5.43 -25.70 13.91
CA GLN A 21 -4.23 -25.04 13.39
C GLN A 21 -4.62 -23.86 12.48
N GLY A 22 -4.86 -22.69 13.08
CA GLY A 22 -4.90 -21.40 12.42
C GLY A 22 -3.72 -20.58 12.91
N SER A 23 -3.06 -19.81 12.05
CA SER A 23 -1.95 -18.92 12.43
C SER A 23 -2.29 -18.18 13.72
N SER A 24 -1.44 -18.28 14.75
CA SER A 24 -1.72 -17.64 16.03
C SER A 24 -1.72 -16.12 15.88
N VAL A 25 -2.43 -15.40 16.75
CA VAL A 25 -2.43 -13.93 16.77
C VAL A 25 -1.00 -13.37 16.89
N SER A 26 -0.14 -14.11 17.60
CA SER A 26 1.30 -13.85 17.72
C SER A 26 2.04 -13.94 16.39
N ASP A 27 1.77 -14.97 15.57
CA ASP A 27 2.42 -15.14 14.25
C ASP A 27 2.06 -14.00 13.28
N LEU A 28 0.83 -13.51 13.34
CA LEU A 28 0.37 -12.40 12.49
C LEU A 28 1.02 -11.07 12.90
N ALA A 29 1.11 -10.80 14.21
CA ALA A 29 1.83 -9.64 14.73
C ALA A 29 3.31 -9.68 14.36
N MET A 30 3.95 -10.85 14.38
CA MET A 30 5.35 -11.03 13.99
C MET A 30 5.61 -10.71 12.52
N ARG A 31 4.69 -11.05 11.60
CA ARG A 31 4.81 -10.72 10.17
C ARG A 31 4.83 -9.21 9.95
N ALA A 32 3.89 -8.50 10.55
CA ALA A 32 3.72 -7.06 10.38
C ALA A 32 4.85 -6.24 11.02
N GLU A 33 5.50 -6.77 12.05
CA GLU A 33 6.62 -6.12 12.76
C GLU A 33 8.01 -6.51 12.22
N LYS A 34 8.08 -7.33 11.17
CA LYS A 34 9.36 -7.68 10.52
C LYS A 34 10.15 -6.42 10.12
N PRO A 35 11.40 -6.25 10.56
CA PRO A 35 12.19 -5.06 10.24
C PRO A 35 12.65 -5.08 8.78
N LEU A 36 12.97 -3.90 8.26
CA LEU A 36 13.65 -3.78 6.96
C LEU A 36 15.03 -4.47 7.01
N PRO A 37 15.46 -5.15 5.93
CA PRO A 37 16.78 -5.78 5.88
C PRO A 37 17.92 -4.78 6.10
N GLN A 38 19.00 -5.21 6.75
CA GLN A 38 20.16 -4.36 7.04
C GLN A 38 20.76 -3.72 5.78
N LYS A 39 20.75 -4.43 4.65
CA LYS A 39 21.19 -3.88 3.35
C LYS A 39 20.39 -2.64 2.92
N ILE A 40 19.07 -2.67 3.13
CA ILE A 40 18.20 -1.53 2.82
C ILE A 40 18.44 -0.39 3.81
N VAL A 41 18.61 -0.70 5.10
CA VAL A 41 18.94 0.30 6.14
C VAL A 41 20.27 0.99 5.85
N ALA A 42 21.32 0.24 5.50
CA ALA A 42 22.61 0.80 5.10
C ALA A 42 22.49 1.69 3.85
N LYS A 43 21.69 1.27 2.85
CA LYS A 43 21.40 2.09 1.66
C LYS A 43 20.67 3.39 2.02
N MET A 44 19.75 3.37 2.99
CA MET A 44 19.09 4.58 3.49
C MET A 44 20.10 5.55 4.10
N GLN A 45 20.96 5.06 5.00
CA GLN A 45 21.99 5.87 5.63
C GLN A 45 22.91 6.53 4.60
N ALA A 46 23.39 5.76 3.62
CA ALA A 46 24.22 6.28 2.53
C ALA A 46 23.52 7.34 1.67
N LYS A 47 22.19 7.28 1.55
CA LYS A 47 21.39 8.25 0.78
C LYS A 47 20.83 9.40 1.63
N GLY A 48 21.20 9.49 2.91
CA GLY A 48 20.70 10.52 3.83
C GLY A 48 19.20 10.41 4.07
N MET A 49 18.70 9.19 4.24
CA MET A 49 17.31 8.87 4.57
C MET A 49 17.25 8.23 5.95
N THR A 50 16.30 8.62 6.79
CA THR A 50 16.05 7.93 8.06
C THR A 50 15.03 6.81 7.86
N ARG A 51 15.05 5.76 8.69
CA ARG A 51 14.08 4.64 8.59
C ARG A 51 12.62 5.14 8.61
N THR A 52 12.35 6.14 9.43
CA THR A 52 11.03 6.73 9.65
C THR A 52 10.68 7.88 8.68
N SER A 53 11.56 8.22 7.73
CA SER A 53 11.27 9.29 6.76
C SER A 53 10.03 8.97 5.91
N PRO A 54 9.26 9.98 5.49
CA PRO A 54 8.12 9.79 4.59
C PRO A 54 8.44 9.02 3.31
N ILE A 55 7.46 8.28 2.82
CA ILE A 55 7.55 7.50 1.58
C ILE A 55 6.52 7.93 0.53
N LEU A 56 6.79 7.52 -0.70
CA LEU A 56 5.92 7.55 -1.86
C LEU A 56 6.09 6.18 -2.57
N VAL A 57 5.02 5.64 -3.14
CA VAL A 57 5.08 4.43 -3.96
C VAL A 57 4.70 4.76 -5.40
N ARG A 58 5.44 4.20 -6.36
CA ARG A 58 5.12 4.32 -7.79
C ARG A 58 4.99 2.93 -8.39
N ILE A 59 3.99 2.72 -9.22
CA ILE A 59 3.69 1.44 -9.87
C ILE A 59 3.67 1.68 -11.38
N PHE A 60 4.34 0.80 -12.11
CA PHE A 60 4.46 0.82 -13.55
C PHE A 60 3.96 -0.50 -14.11
N LYS A 61 2.75 -0.49 -14.70
CA LYS A 61 2.07 -1.72 -15.11
C LYS A 61 2.80 -2.43 -16.25
N GLU A 62 3.17 -1.72 -17.32
CA GLU A 62 3.86 -2.36 -18.45
C GLU A 62 5.23 -2.92 -18.06
N GLU A 63 5.99 -2.19 -17.24
CA GLU A 63 7.27 -2.65 -16.71
C GLU A 63 7.11 -3.75 -15.65
N GLY A 64 5.92 -3.90 -15.06
CA GLY A 64 5.69 -4.84 -13.97
C GLY A 64 6.50 -4.50 -12.72
N VAL A 65 6.64 -3.22 -12.38
CA VAL A 65 7.51 -2.77 -11.28
C VAL A 65 6.77 -1.88 -10.28
N LEU A 66 7.01 -2.13 -8.99
CA LEU A 66 6.67 -1.25 -7.87
C LEU A 66 7.95 -0.65 -7.28
N GLU A 67 8.01 0.67 -7.21
CA GLU A 67 9.12 1.42 -6.64
C GLU A 67 8.71 2.06 -5.32
N VAL A 68 9.60 1.99 -4.34
CA VAL A 68 9.48 2.76 -3.09
C VAL A 68 10.47 3.91 -3.15
N TRP A 69 9.94 5.12 -3.00
CA TRP A 69 10.67 6.37 -2.91
C TRP A 69 10.60 6.88 -1.48
N LYS A 70 11.71 7.44 -0.98
CA LYS A 70 11.80 7.90 0.40
C LYS A 70 12.40 9.29 0.46
N GLN A 71 11.87 10.12 1.36
CA GLN A 71 12.36 11.47 1.56
C GLN A 71 13.76 11.43 2.15
N LYS A 72 14.67 12.23 1.59
CA LYS A 72 16.00 12.51 2.13
C LYS A 72 15.93 13.69 3.10
N ASN A 73 17.00 13.90 3.85
CA ASN A 73 17.13 15.02 4.79
C ASN A 73 16.96 16.42 4.14
N ASN A 74 17.14 16.53 2.83
CA ASN A 74 16.94 17.79 2.08
C ASN A 74 15.49 17.99 1.58
N GLY A 75 14.54 17.17 2.04
CA GLY A 75 13.13 17.26 1.68
C GLY A 75 12.75 16.62 0.33
N LYS A 76 13.72 16.28 -0.53
CA LYS A 76 13.49 15.62 -1.82
C LYS A 76 13.47 14.10 -1.68
N TYR A 77 12.70 13.45 -2.55
CA TYR A 77 12.55 12.01 -2.60
C TYR A 77 13.55 11.40 -3.56
N ASP A 78 14.02 10.21 -3.21
CA ASP A 78 14.89 9.41 -4.05
C ASP A 78 14.51 7.94 -3.90
N GLN A 79 14.71 7.15 -4.94
CA GLN A 79 14.30 5.75 -4.98
C GLN A 79 15.17 4.95 -4.01
N ILE A 80 14.54 4.24 -3.08
CA ILE A 80 15.23 3.36 -2.13
C ILE A 80 15.17 1.90 -2.57
N ALA A 81 14.04 1.47 -3.12
CA ALA A 81 13.83 0.08 -3.55
C ALA A 81 12.98 -0.02 -4.83
N SER A 82 13.11 -1.16 -5.51
CA SER A 82 12.38 -1.53 -6.71
C SER A 82 12.05 -3.02 -6.62
N TYR A 83 10.80 -3.37 -6.90
CA TYR A 83 10.29 -4.72 -6.78
C TYR A 83 9.57 -5.12 -8.07
N GLU A 84 9.86 -6.30 -8.59
CA GLU A 84 9.09 -6.89 -9.67
C GLU A 84 7.73 -7.34 -9.14
N ILE A 85 6.67 -6.95 -9.83
CA ILE A 85 5.29 -7.31 -9.53
C ILE A 85 5.04 -8.67 -10.14
N CYS A 86 4.74 -9.67 -9.30
CA CYS A 86 4.37 -11.01 -9.76
C CYS A 86 3.27 -11.00 -10.81
N LYS A 87 2.20 -10.28 -10.50
CA LYS A 87 1.02 -10.18 -11.36
C LYS A 87 0.19 -8.97 -10.99
N TRP A 88 -0.27 -8.25 -11.99
CA TRP A 88 -1.37 -7.30 -11.88
C TRP A 88 -2.46 -7.72 -12.86
N SER A 89 -3.72 -7.37 -12.57
CA SER A 89 -4.86 -7.87 -13.34
C SER A 89 -5.30 -6.92 -14.45
N GLY A 90 -5.78 -7.49 -15.57
CA GLY A 90 -6.35 -6.76 -16.69
C GLY A 90 -5.31 -6.36 -17.73
N LYS A 91 -5.51 -5.20 -18.35
CA LYS A 91 -4.66 -4.61 -19.40
C LYS A 91 -4.16 -3.23 -18.98
N LEU A 92 -3.41 -2.54 -19.85
CA LEU A 92 -3.18 -1.12 -19.62
C LEU A 92 -4.50 -0.34 -19.68
N GLY A 93 -4.56 0.77 -18.96
CA GLY A 93 -5.74 1.59 -18.78
C GLY A 93 -6.36 1.47 -17.39
N PRO A 94 -7.33 2.35 -17.10
CA PRO A 94 -7.93 2.47 -15.79
C PRO A 94 -8.93 1.36 -15.49
N LYS A 95 -9.19 1.15 -14.20
CA LYS A 95 -10.34 0.39 -13.71
C LYS A 95 -11.62 1.20 -13.90
N TYR A 96 -12.71 0.56 -14.31
CA TYR A 96 -14.01 1.21 -14.51
C TYR A 96 -15.05 0.75 -13.50
N ILE A 97 -15.21 -0.56 -13.29
CA ILE A 97 -16.31 -1.10 -12.47
C ILE A 97 -15.87 -2.33 -11.67
N GLU A 98 -16.67 -2.70 -10.66
CA GLU A 98 -16.47 -3.95 -9.92
C GLU A 98 -16.52 -5.17 -10.87
N GLY A 99 -15.65 -6.15 -10.62
CA GLY A 99 -15.56 -7.37 -11.44
C GLY A 99 -14.89 -7.22 -12.82
N ASP A 100 -14.49 -6.04 -13.26
CA ASP A 100 -13.77 -5.83 -14.55
C ASP A 100 -12.34 -6.38 -14.57
N ARG A 101 -11.88 -6.95 -13.44
CA ARG A 101 -10.52 -7.49 -13.22
C ARG A 101 -9.40 -6.55 -13.63
N GLN A 102 -9.61 -5.24 -13.51
CA GLN A 102 -8.64 -4.25 -13.90
C GLN A 102 -7.93 -3.66 -12.68
N ALA A 103 -6.59 -3.76 -12.65
CA ALA A 103 -5.80 -2.98 -11.70
C ALA A 103 -5.84 -1.50 -12.11
N PRO A 104 -6.13 -0.57 -11.17
CA PRO A 104 -6.43 0.82 -11.49
C PRO A 104 -5.17 1.63 -11.81
N GLU A 105 -5.34 2.75 -12.50
CA GLU A 105 -4.28 3.72 -12.80
C GLU A 105 -4.70 5.08 -12.23
N GLY A 106 -3.77 5.88 -11.74
CA GLY A 106 -4.08 7.16 -11.08
C GLY A 106 -3.25 7.44 -9.82
N PHE A 107 -3.70 8.42 -9.06
CA PHE A 107 -3.09 8.84 -7.81
C PHE A 107 -3.97 8.43 -6.63
N TYR A 108 -3.42 7.70 -5.69
CA TYR A 108 -4.14 7.17 -4.53
C TYR A 108 -3.38 7.47 -3.24
N THR A 109 -4.04 7.20 -2.12
CA THR A 109 -3.54 7.53 -0.80
C THR A 109 -3.77 6.35 0.14
N VAL A 110 -2.74 6.00 0.89
CA VAL A 110 -2.79 4.98 1.93
C VAL A 110 -2.60 5.61 3.29
N ARG A 111 -3.55 5.34 4.18
CA ARG A 111 -3.55 5.70 5.59
C ARG A 111 -3.26 4.48 6.47
N PRO A 112 -2.88 4.66 7.74
CA PRO A 112 -2.62 3.55 8.66
C PRO A 112 -3.73 2.50 8.70
N ALA A 113 -5.01 2.93 8.70
CA ALA A 113 -6.16 2.02 8.73
C ALA A 113 -6.32 1.14 7.47
N GLN A 114 -5.63 1.47 6.37
CA GLN A 114 -5.63 0.66 5.15
C GLN A 114 -4.56 -0.43 5.18
N MET A 115 -3.65 -0.41 6.15
CA MET A 115 -2.64 -1.46 6.35
C MET A 115 -3.31 -2.68 7.01
N ASN A 116 -3.21 -3.83 6.36
CA ASN A 116 -3.82 -5.08 6.82
C ASN A 116 -2.75 -6.12 7.18
N PRO A 117 -2.39 -6.23 8.48
CA PRO A 117 -1.44 -7.25 8.95
C PRO A 117 -2.04 -8.66 9.01
N HIS A 118 -3.37 -8.78 8.97
CA HIS A 118 -4.11 -10.05 9.07
C HIS A 118 -4.64 -10.49 7.69
N SER A 119 -3.92 -10.18 6.63
CA SER A 119 -4.30 -10.55 5.27
C SER A 119 -4.23 -12.06 5.06
N ASN A 120 -5.20 -12.62 4.34
CA ASN A 120 -5.12 -14.01 3.84
C ASN A 120 -4.02 -14.20 2.78
N TYR A 121 -3.41 -13.11 2.31
CA TYR A 121 -2.31 -13.08 1.33
C TYR A 121 -1.01 -12.61 1.99
N TYR A 122 -0.70 -13.16 3.16
CA TYR A 122 0.46 -12.83 4.01
C TYR A 122 0.43 -11.41 4.64
N LEU A 123 0.61 -10.36 3.84
CA LEU A 123 0.44 -8.96 4.23
C LEU A 123 -0.23 -8.21 3.07
N ALA A 124 -1.02 -7.19 3.39
CA ALA A 124 -1.63 -6.36 2.36
C ALA A 124 -1.86 -4.93 2.83
N PHE A 125 -2.05 -4.02 1.89
CA PHE A 125 -2.69 -2.73 2.17
C PHE A 125 -3.58 -2.29 1.02
N ASN A 126 -4.69 -1.64 1.35
CA ASN A 126 -5.62 -1.10 0.35
C ASN A 126 -5.05 0.18 -0.22
N ILE A 127 -4.96 0.29 -1.54
CA ILE A 127 -4.35 1.44 -2.21
C ILE A 127 -5.21 2.70 -2.11
N GLY A 128 -6.52 2.59 -1.84
CA GLY A 128 -7.45 3.72 -1.72
C GLY A 128 -8.29 3.99 -2.97
N PHE A 129 -8.45 3.01 -3.87
CA PHE A 129 -9.42 3.08 -4.96
C PHE A 129 -10.85 2.80 -4.43
N PRO A 130 -11.90 3.48 -4.93
CA PRO A 130 -11.84 4.60 -5.87
C PRO A 130 -11.46 5.90 -5.18
N ASN A 131 -10.63 6.74 -5.81
CA ASN A 131 -10.32 8.09 -5.32
C ASN A 131 -11.40 9.11 -5.75
N ALA A 132 -11.17 10.42 -5.53
CA ALA A 132 -12.10 11.47 -5.93
C ALA A 132 -12.34 11.54 -7.45
N TYR A 133 -11.30 11.35 -8.26
CA TYR A 133 -11.38 11.33 -9.73
C TYR A 133 -12.22 10.13 -10.18
N ASP A 134 -11.98 8.96 -9.60
CA ASP A 134 -12.69 7.75 -9.96
C ASP A 134 -14.18 7.88 -9.67
N ARG A 135 -14.55 8.36 -8.47
CA ARG A 135 -15.94 8.60 -8.09
C ARG A 135 -16.62 9.64 -8.98
N ALA A 136 -15.94 10.74 -9.31
CA ALA A 136 -16.47 11.78 -10.19
C ALA A 136 -16.73 11.29 -11.63
N ASN A 137 -15.99 10.26 -12.04
CA ASN A 137 -16.15 9.58 -13.32
C ASN A 137 -17.02 8.31 -13.25
N GLY A 138 -17.76 8.12 -12.14
CA GLY A 138 -18.70 7.01 -11.98
C GLY A 138 -18.04 5.63 -11.87
N ARG A 139 -16.73 5.58 -11.55
CA ARG A 139 -16.01 4.32 -11.43
C ARG A 139 -16.28 3.66 -10.08
N THR A 140 -16.37 2.33 -10.10
CA THR A 140 -16.71 1.54 -8.93
C THR A 140 -15.75 0.38 -8.71
N GLY A 141 -15.74 -0.11 -7.48
CA GLY A 141 -15.04 -1.32 -7.06
C GLY A 141 -14.38 -1.15 -5.71
N GLN A 142 -13.94 -2.24 -5.10
CA GLN A 142 -13.35 -2.23 -3.76
C GLN A 142 -12.19 -3.22 -3.61
N HIS A 143 -11.44 -3.10 -2.51
CA HIS A 143 -10.37 -4.02 -2.14
C HIS A 143 -9.24 -4.13 -3.18
N LEU A 144 -8.83 -3.00 -3.75
CA LEU A 144 -7.65 -2.92 -4.61
C LEU A 144 -6.41 -2.88 -3.73
N MET A 145 -5.68 -3.98 -3.65
CA MET A 145 -4.58 -4.15 -2.69
C MET A 145 -3.22 -4.22 -3.38
N VAL A 146 -2.18 -3.89 -2.63
CA VAL A 146 -0.85 -4.49 -2.81
C VAL A 146 -0.73 -5.60 -1.77
N HIS A 147 -0.38 -6.83 -2.18
CA HIS A 147 -0.34 -7.97 -1.26
C HIS A 147 0.66 -9.06 -1.67
N GLY A 148 0.90 -10.04 -0.79
CA GLY A 148 1.77 -11.20 -1.04
C GLY A 148 1.12 -12.32 -1.86
N ALA A 149 1.61 -13.55 -1.71
CA ALA A 149 1.07 -14.77 -2.33
C ALA A 149 1.03 -14.82 -3.87
N CYS A 150 1.69 -13.89 -4.57
CA CYS A 150 1.98 -13.93 -6.02
C CYS A 150 0.77 -14.34 -6.91
N SER A 151 -0.45 -13.94 -6.53
CA SER A 151 -1.70 -14.28 -7.22
C SER A 151 -2.61 -13.05 -7.25
N SER A 152 -3.21 -12.69 -8.38
CA SER A 152 -4.08 -11.51 -8.45
C SER A 152 -5.37 -11.71 -9.24
N SER A 153 -6.44 -11.11 -8.69
CA SER A 153 -7.79 -10.98 -9.26
C SER A 153 -8.30 -9.53 -9.14
N GLY A 154 -7.47 -8.55 -9.51
CA GLY A 154 -7.75 -7.11 -9.44
C GLY A 154 -6.64 -6.29 -8.75
N CYS A 155 -5.69 -6.94 -8.09
CA CYS A 155 -4.68 -6.33 -7.24
C CYS A 155 -3.28 -6.29 -7.88
N TYR A 156 -2.33 -5.69 -7.17
CA TYR A 156 -0.89 -5.83 -7.41
C TYR A 156 -0.33 -6.88 -6.46
N SER A 157 -0.10 -8.09 -6.96
CA SER A 157 0.49 -9.17 -6.16
C SER A 157 2.01 -9.15 -6.24
N MET A 158 2.64 -9.37 -5.10
CA MET A 158 4.08 -9.42 -4.86
C MET A 158 4.44 -10.78 -4.26
N THR A 159 5.73 -11.09 -4.13
CA THR A 159 6.15 -12.19 -3.24
C THR A 159 5.99 -11.79 -1.77
N ASP A 160 5.96 -12.77 -0.87
CA ASP A 160 5.82 -12.53 0.57
C ASP A 160 7.00 -11.72 1.12
N GLU A 161 8.21 -11.98 0.63
CA GLU A 161 9.42 -11.24 1.00
C GLU A 161 9.34 -9.78 0.56
N GLN A 162 8.93 -9.53 -0.69
CA GLN A 162 8.79 -8.18 -1.24
C GLN A 162 7.73 -7.40 -0.47
N VAL A 163 6.54 -7.98 -0.24
CA VAL A 163 5.48 -7.27 0.47
C VAL A 163 5.83 -7.05 1.94
N ALA A 164 6.59 -7.93 2.59
CA ALA A 164 7.10 -7.67 3.94
C ALA A 164 7.93 -6.38 3.99
N GLU A 165 8.82 -6.17 3.01
CA GLU A 165 9.61 -4.94 2.94
C GLU A 165 8.75 -3.73 2.62
N ILE A 166 7.87 -3.81 1.61
CA ILE A 166 6.97 -2.71 1.23
C ILE A 166 6.06 -2.31 2.40
N TYR A 167 5.51 -3.30 3.12
CA TYR A 167 4.69 -3.08 4.30
C TYR A 167 5.50 -2.41 5.41
N ALA A 168 6.73 -2.88 5.66
CA ALA A 168 7.64 -2.28 6.64
C ALA A 168 7.97 -0.82 6.32
N PHE A 169 8.16 -0.46 5.04
CA PHE A 169 8.32 0.95 4.63
C PHE A 169 7.13 1.81 5.03
N GLY A 170 5.90 1.35 4.74
CA GLY A 170 4.67 2.07 5.10
C GLY A 170 4.50 2.19 6.62
N ARG A 171 4.67 1.08 7.34
CA ARG A 171 4.64 1.03 8.81
C ARG A 171 5.64 2.00 9.42
N ASP A 172 6.89 1.96 8.99
CA ASP A 172 7.95 2.79 9.58
C ASP A 172 7.75 4.28 9.28
N ALA A 173 7.23 4.62 8.09
CA ALA A 173 6.87 5.99 7.77
C ALA A 173 5.71 6.51 8.63
N PHE A 174 4.70 5.67 8.89
CA PHE A 174 3.61 6.00 9.82
C PHE A 174 4.10 6.13 11.27
N LYS A 175 4.98 5.24 11.73
CA LYS A 175 5.67 5.39 13.03
C LYS A 175 6.48 6.69 13.10
N GLY A 176 6.97 7.18 11.95
CA GLY A 176 7.65 8.47 11.80
C GLY A 176 6.75 9.70 11.76
N GLY A 177 5.43 9.53 11.83
CA GLY A 177 4.47 10.64 11.81
C GLY A 177 3.94 11.02 10.43
N GLN A 178 4.32 10.31 9.35
CA GLN A 178 3.60 10.45 8.09
C GLN A 178 2.14 10.06 8.31
N ARG A 179 1.17 10.89 7.92
CA ARG A 179 -0.26 10.59 8.14
C ARG A 179 -0.85 9.74 7.02
N GLU A 180 -0.32 9.90 5.83
CA GLU A 180 -0.68 9.17 4.64
C GLU A 180 0.47 9.20 3.63
N PHE A 181 0.60 8.15 2.82
CA PHE A 181 1.54 8.13 1.70
C PHE A 181 0.79 7.96 0.37
N GLN A 182 1.33 8.58 -0.68
CA GLN A 182 0.73 8.53 -2.00
C GLN A 182 1.19 7.28 -2.77
N ILE A 183 0.30 6.74 -3.58
CA ILE A 183 0.57 5.72 -4.59
C ILE A 183 0.29 6.33 -5.96
N GLN A 184 1.26 6.27 -6.85
CA GLN A 184 1.11 6.69 -8.24
C GLN A 184 1.16 5.46 -9.14
N ALA A 185 0.01 5.04 -9.65
CA ALA A 185 -0.10 3.89 -10.55
C ALA A 185 -0.19 4.38 -12.00
N PHE A 186 0.84 4.08 -12.79
CA PHE A 186 0.96 4.49 -14.17
C PHE A 186 0.85 3.29 -15.13
N PRO A 187 0.37 3.52 -16.37
CA PRO A 187 0.34 2.47 -17.39
C PRO A 187 1.76 1.98 -17.73
N PHE A 188 2.72 2.91 -17.79
CA PHE A 188 4.12 2.67 -18.12
C PHE A 188 4.96 3.85 -17.61
N ARG A 189 6.30 3.78 -17.66
CA ARG A 189 7.14 4.96 -17.46
C ARG A 189 6.79 6.01 -18.51
N MET A 190 6.28 7.17 -18.09
CA MET A 190 5.63 8.17 -18.98
C MET A 190 6.64 9.03 -19.77
N THR A 191 7.66 8.37 -20.31
CA THR A 191 8.67 8.92 -21.22
C THR A 191 8.05 9.33 -22.55
N ALA A 192 8.75 10.18 -23.29
CA ALA A 192 8.35 10.63 -24.60
C ALA A 192 8.07 9.49 -25.59
N ALA A 193 8.99 8.52 -25.63
CA ALA A 193 8.90 7.35 -26.47
C ALA A 193 7.63 6.53 -26.17
N ASN A 194 7.35 6.26 -24.89
CA ASN A 194 6.16 5.50 -24.51
C ASN A 194 4.87 6.28 -24.79
N MET A 195 4.81 7.57 -24.45
CA MET A 195 3.64 8.41 -24.78
C MET A 195 3.38 8.45 -26.29
N THR A 196 4.42 8.46 -27.11
CA THR A 196 4.26 8.42 -28.57
C THR A 196 3.81 7.05 -29.05
N ARG A 197 4.36 5.96 -28.49
CA ARG A 197 3.95 4.58 -28.80
C ARG A 197 2.44 4.39 -28.61
N TYR A 198 1.87 5.03 -27.60
CA TYR A 198 0.48 4.89 -27.22
C TYR A 198 -0.43 6.04 -27.69
N LYS A 199 0.03 6.91 -28.60
CA LYS A 199 -0.71 8.11 -29.01
C LYS A 199 -2.12 7.87 -29.57
N ASN A 200 -2.35 6.68 -30.12
CA ASN A 200 -3.63 6.27 -30.72
C ASN A 200 -4.47 5.39 -29.78
N ASP A 201 -4.03 5.17 -28.53
CA ASP A 201 -4.76 4.37 -27.55
C ASP A 201 -6.05 5.08 -27.09
N PRO A 202 -7.17 4.37 -26.87
CA PRO A 202 -8.39 4.98 -26.34
C PRO A 202 -8.19 5.67 -24.97
N ASN A 203 -7.22 5.24 -24.17
CA ASN A 203 -6.93 5.80 -22.84
C ASN A 203 -5.92 6.96 -22.88
N TYR A 204 -5.46 7.38 -24.07
CA TYR A 204 -4.39 8.36 -24.20
C TYR A 204 -4.72 9.71 -23.56
N SER A 205 -5.97 10.17 -23.64
CA SER A 205 -6.42 11.42 -22.99
C SER A 205 -6.27 11.36 -21.46
N PHE A 206 -6.62 10.23 -20.86
CA PHE A 206 -6.43 9.96 -19.44
C PHE A 206 -4.94 9.91 -19.08
N TRP A 207 -4.11 9.27 -19.89
CA TRP A 207 -2.67 9.22 -19.67
C TRP A 207 -1.99 10.59 -19.81
N LYS A 208 -2.46 11.48 -20.69
CA LYS A 208 -1.98 12.87 -20.71
C LYS A 208 -2.24 13.59 -19.38
N MET A 209 -3.36 13.32 -18.71
CA MET A 209 -3.61 13.87 -17.37
C MET A 209 -2.66 13.28 -16.33
N LEU A 210 -2.44 11.96 -16.32
CA LEU A 210 -1.50 11.32 -15.40
C LEU A 210 -0.06 11.86 -15.58
N LYS A 211 0.32 12.14 -16.83
CA LYS A 211 1.64 12.66 -17.18
C LYS A 211 1.96 13.98 -16.47
N GLN A 212 0.97 14.86 -16.28
CA GLN A 212 1.21 16.15 -15.62
C GLN A 212 1.74 15.95 -14.19
N GLY A 213 1.09 15.08 -13.41
CA GLY A 213 1.55 14.72 -12.07
C GLY A 213 2.83 13.89 -12.05
N TYR A 214 3.02 13.00 -13.04
CA TYR A 214 4.29 12.28 -13.23
C TYR A 214 5.46 13.27 -13.38
N ASP A 215 5.35 14.22 -14.32
CA ASP A 215 6.41 15.18 -14.63
C ASP A 215 6.65 16.17 -13.48
N ALA A 216 5.58 16.56 -12.76
CA ALA A 216 5.69 17.40 -11.56
C ALA A 216 6.57 16.72 -10.48
N PHE A 217 6.36 15.41 -10.26
CA PHE A 217 7.24 14.63 -9.38
C PHE A 217 8.66 14.51 -9.95
N GLU A 218 8.81 14.23 -11.25
CA GLU A 218 10.15 14.07 -11.84
C GLU A 218 11.01 15.33 -11.71
N THR A 219 10.40 16.50 -11.85
CA THR A 219 11.09 17.80 -11.81
C THR A 219 11.45 18.21 -10.39
N THR A 220 10.50 18.11 -9.47
CA THR A 220 10.67 18.61 -8.09
C THR A 220 11.28 17.58 -7.16
N LYS A 221 11.11 16.28 -7.47
CA LYS A 221 11.33 15.15 -6.57
C LYS A 221 10.56 15.28 -5.26
N VAL A 222 9.38 15.88 -5.30
CA VAL A 222 8.44 15.99 -4.17
C VAL A 222 7.08 15.50 -4.65
N PRO A 223 6.36 14.64 -3.89
CA PRO A 223 5.02 14.20 -4.27
C PRO A 223 4.12 15.40 -4.56
N PRO A 224 3.49 15.48 -5.75
CA PRO A 224 2.61 16.60 -6.06
C PRO A 224 1.36 16.54 -5.18
N LYS A 225 0.84 17.71 -4.82
CA LYS A 225 -0.52 17.81 -4.28
C LYS A 225 -1.48 17.47 -5.41
N VAL A 226 -2.34 16.49 -5.20
CA VAL A 226 -3.31 16.03 -6.20
C VAL A 226 -4.69 16.48 -5.78
N ASP A 227 -5.42 17.07 -6.72
CA ASP A 227 -6.83 17.41 -6.54
C ASP A 227 -7.62 17.10 -7.83
N VAL A 228 -8.94 17.29 -7.77
CA VAL A 228 -9.85 17.02 -8.87
C VAL A 228 -10.87 18.14 -8.99
N CYS A 229 -11.07 18.62 -10.21
CA CYS A 229 -12.14 19.51 -10.61
C CYS A 229 -12.49 19.22 -12.06
N GLU A 230 -13.71 19.54 -12.52
CA GLU A 230 -14.17 19.25 -13.89
C GLU A 230 -13.96 17.78 -14.31
N LYS A 231 -14.01 16.85 -13.35
CA LYS A 231 -13.72 15.41 -13.53
C LYS A 231 -12.32 15.10 -14.06
N ARG A 232 -11.36 16.02 -13.94
CA ARG A 232 -9.96 15.87 -14.34
C ARG A 232 -9.02 16.07 -13.16
N TYR A 233 -7.86 15.41 -13.20
CA TYR A 233 -6.80 15.66 -12.23
C TYR A 233 -6.24 17.06 -12.42
N VAL A 234 -5.87 17.68 -11.30
CA VAL A 234 -5.05 18.89 -11.25
C VAL A 234 -3.98 18.73 -10.19
N PHE A 235 -2.83 19.38 -10.38
CA PHE A 235 -1.65 19.20 -9.54
C PHE A 235 -1.17 20.54 -9.02
N ASN A 236 -0.75 20.57 -7.75
CA ASN A 236 -0.15 21.73 -7.07
C ASN A 236 -0.97 23.03 -7.11
N VAL A 237 -2.27 22.92 -7.37
CA VAL A 237 -3.18 24.05 -7.42
C VAL A 237 -3.37 24.63 -6.01
N PRO A 238 -3.15 25.94 -5.81
CA PRO A 238 -3.49 26.60 -4.56
C PRO A 238 -5.00 26.52 -4.34
N THR A 239 -5.42 26.01 -3.19
CA THR A 239 -6.84 25.95 -2.81
C THR A 239 -7.09 26.88 -1.62
N PRO A 240 -8.25 27.58 -1.58
CA PRO A 240 -8.63 28.36 -0.41
C PRO A 240 -8.57 27.48 0.85
N ASP A 241 -7.82 27.93 1.86
CA ASP A 241 -7.67 27.27 3.17
C ASP A 241 -7.20 25.80 3.12
N GLY A 242 -6.60 25.36 2.01
CA GLY A 242 -6.13 23.99 1.85
C GLY A 242 -7.25 22.95 1.66
N GLN A 243 -8.51 23.38 1.48
CA GLN A 243 -9.62 22.46 1.25
C GLN A 243 -9.52 21.76 -0.11
N PRO A 244 -9.97 20.50 -0.24
CA PRO A 244 -10.06 19.83 -1.54
C PRO A 244 -11.02 20.54 -2.47
N LEU A 245 -10.71 20.56 -3.77
CA LEU A 245 -11.62 21.06 -4.79
C LEU A 245 -12.84 20.13 -4.95
N SER A 246 -13.93 20.68 -5.48
CA SER A 246 -15.10 19.89 -5.85
C SER A 246 -14.79 19.08 -7.12
N PRO A 247 -14.82 17.73 -7.08
CA PRO A 247 -14.41 16.90 -8.22
C PRO A 247 -15.21 17.12 -9.50
N THR A 248 -16.47 17.55 -9.38
CA THR A 248 -17.36 17.87 -10.51
C THR A 248 -17.58 19.38 -10.70
N GLY A 249 -17.03 20.21 -9.82
CA GLY A 249 -17.13 21.67 -9.90
C GLY A 249 -16.12 22.28 -10.87
N ALA A 250 -16.27 23.57 -11.15
CA ALA A 250 -15.34 24.31 -12.00
C ALA A 250 -13.95 24.38 -11.38
N CYS A 251 -12.91 24.32 -12.22
CA CYS A 251 -11.54 24.50 -11.77
C CYS A 251 -11.23 25.98 -11.52
N PRO A 252 -10.37 26.32 -10.55
CA PRO A 252 -9.96 27.71 -10.36
C PRO A 252 -9.12 28.20 -11.57
N PRO A 253 -9.12 29.51 -11.87
CA PRO A 253 -8.37 30.05 -13.02
C PRO A 253 -6.86 29.76 -13.00
N SER A 254 -6.28 29.54 -11.81
CA SER A 254 -4.86 29.22 -11.61
C SER A 254 -4.42 27.89 -12.25
N VAL A 255 -5.34 26.98 -12.54
CA VAL A 255 -5.05 25.68 -13.17
C VAL A 255 -4.44 25.83 -14.57
N GLY A 256 -4.65 26.95 -15.25
CA GLY A 256 -4.06 27.23 -16.57
C GLY A 256 -2.65 27.83 -16.55
N GLY A 257 -2.17 28.32 -15.38
CA GLY A 257 -0.92 29.08 -15.28
C GLY A 257 0.36 28.24 -15.25
N GLU A 258 0.30 27.00 -14.77
CA GLU A 258 1.47 26.11 -14.63
C GLU A 258 1.72 25.21 -15.85
N ALA A 259 0.90 25.31 -16.90
CA ALA A 259 1.12 24.59 -18.15
C ALA A 259 2.39 25.03 -18.90
N MET A 260 3.03 26.13 -18.48
CA MET A 260 4.12 26.81 -19.20
C MET A 260 5.53 26.24 -18.95
N SER A 261 5.76 25.37 -17.95
CA SER A 261 7.06 24.69 -17.81
C SER A 261 7.15 23.35 -18.57
N TYR A 262 6.09 22.95 -19.28
CA TYR A 262 6.01 21.69 -20.00
C TYR A 262 6.51 21.78 -21.46
N ALA A 263 6.58 22.99 -22.03
CA ALA A 263 7.05 23.23 -23.40
C ALA A 263 8.56 22.94 -23.59
N SER A 264 9.38 23.12 -22.54
CA SER A 264 10.81 22.78 -22.60
C SER A 264 11.07 21.28 -22.67
N TYR A 265 10.17 20.46 -22.10
CA TYR A 265 10.23 18.99 -22.18
C TYR A 265 9.79 18.45 -23.55
N GLU A 266 8.95 19.19 -24.27
CA GLU A 266 8.46 18.82 -25.61
C GLU A 266 9.57 18.80 -26.66
N LYS A 267 10.61 19.63 -26.51
CA LYS A 267 11.76 19.64 -27.42
C LYS A 267 12.66 18.40 -27.27
N THR A 268 12.90 17.97 -26.03
CA THR A 268 13.60 16.70 -25.72
C THR A 268 12.76 15.48 -26.16
N PHE A 269 11.44 15.65 -26.25
CA PHE A 269 10.46 14.64 -26.66
C PHE A 269 10.62 14.20 -28.12
N GLN A 270 10.89 15.15 -29.02
CA GLN A 270 11.08 14.84 -30.44
C GLN A 270 12.39 14.07 -30.71
N THR A 271 13.44 14.29 -29.91
CA THR A 271 14.72 13.61 -30.10
C THR A 271 14.69 12.15 -29.62
N ALA A 272 13.82 11.80 -28.67
CA ALA A 272 13.64 10.43 -28.17
C ALA A 272 12.75 9.55 -29.09
N PHE A 273 12.21 10.12 -30.16
CA PHE A 273 11.27 9.49 -31.09
C PHE A 273 11.86 8.31 -31.88
N SER A 274 13.18 8.27 -32.07
CA SER A 274 13.86 7.28 -32.94
C SER A 274 14.15 5.91 -32.30
N ALA A 275 13.71 5.65 -31.06
CA ALA A 275 14.06 4.42 -30.32
C ALA A 275 12.87 3.45 -30.05
N ALA A 276 11.63 3.79 -30.38
CA ALA A 276 10.48 2.94 -30.05
C ALA A 276 10.22 1.85 -31.10
N GLN A 277 10.92 0.71 -31.00
CA GLN A 277 10.71 -0.47 -31.85
C GLN A 277 9.74 -1.52 -31.25
N LYS A 278 9.33 -1.38 -29.97
CA LYS A 278 8.44 -2.34 -29.31
C LYS A 278 6.96 -1.98 -29.56
N ALA A 279 6.16 -2.95 -29.98
CA ALA A 279 4.72 -2.79 -30.13
C ALA A 279 4.03 -2.42 -28.79
N PRO A 280 2.95 -1.61 -28.81
CA PRO A 280 2.15 -1.30 -27.62
C PRO A 280 1.60 -2.57 -26.96
N ALA A 281 1.61 -2.64 -25.64
CA ALA A 281 0.88 -3.66 -24.90
C ALA A 281 -0.64 -3.43 -25.03
N PRO A 282 -1.46 -4.47 -24.90
CA PRO A 282 -2.92 -4.32 -24.98
C PRO A 282 -3.47 -3.40 -23.88
N SER A 283 -4.51 -2.65 -24.23
CA SER A 283 -5.26 -1.78 -23.32
C SER A 283 -6.74 -2.16 -23.27
N ILE A 284 -7.40 -1.81 -22.17
CA ILE A 284 -8.86 -1.95 -22.03
C ILE A 284 -9.57 -0.89 -22.89
N GLN A 285 -10.59 -1.31 -23.65
CA GLN A 285 -11.37 -0.46 -24.54
C GLN A 285 -12.58 0.17 -23.82
N GLY A 286 -12.30 0.82 -22.68
CA GLY A 286 -13.30 1.58 -21.93
C GLY A 286 -14.35 0.75 -21.19
N LEU A 287 -15.44 1.41 -20.82
CA LEU A 287 -16.51 0.83 -19.99
C LEU A 287 -17.26 -0.32 -20.70
N ALA A 288 -17.32 -0.33 -22.03
CA ALA A 288 -17.96 -1.39 -22.79
C ALA A 288 -17.24 -2.74 -22.57
N GLU A 289 -15.91 -2.75 -22.72
CA GLU A 289 -15.11 -3.95 -22.41
C GLU A 289 -15.19 -4.30 -20.91
N ALA A 290 -15.13 -3.30 -20.03
CA ALA A 290 -15.22 -3.53 -18.59
C ALA A 290 -16.52 -4.26 -18.18
N LYS A 291 -17.66 -3.92 -18.81
CA LYS A 291 -18.95 -4.61 -18.60
C LYS A 291 -18.92 -6.06 -19.06
N LEU A 292 -18.28 -6.36 -20.20
CA LEU A 292 -18.11 -7.73 -20.68
C LEU A 292 -17.27 -8.56 -19.71
N VAL A 293 -16.15 -8.01 -19.25
CA VAL A 293 -15.27 -8.70 -18.28
C VAL A 293 -15.97 -8.88 -16.94
N SER A 294 -16.73 -7.89 -16.48
CA SER A 294 -17.51 -7.99 -15.24
C SER A 294 -18.59 -9.08 -15.31
N ALA A 295 -19.34 -9.15 -16.42
CA ALA A 295 -20.31 -10.20 -16.65
C ALA A 295 -19.66 -11.59 -16.69
N TRP A 296 -18.53 -11.72 -17.39
CA TRP A 296 -17.73 -12.95 -17.43
C TRP A 296 -17.21 -13.35 -16.04
N SER A 297 -16.74 -12.41 -15.23
CA SER A 297 -16.32 -12.65 -13.85
C SER A 297 -17.47 -13.15 -12.98
N ALA A 298 -18.66 -12.59 -13.14
CA ALA A 298 -19.85 -13.01 -12.40
C ALA A 298 -20.31 -14.41 -12.80
N ALA A 299 -20.31 -14.73 -14.10
CA ALA A 299 -20.61 -16.08 -14.61
C ALA A 299 -19.63 -17.12 -14.04
N ARG A 300 -18.33 -16.80 -14.07
CA ARG A 300 -17.29 -17.67 -13.48
C ARG A 300 -17.48 -17.88 -11.97
N ALA A 301 -17.85 -16.83 -11.24
CA ALA A 301 -18.11 -16.92 -9.80
C ALA A 301 -19.32 -17.81 -9.48
N ARG A 302 -20.31 -17.89 -10.38
CA ARG A 302 -21.45 -18.82 -10.28
C ARG A 302 -21.12 -20.25 -10.71
N GLY A 303 -19.89 -20.53 -11.14
CA GLY A 303 -19.47 -21.85 -11.61
C GLY A 303 -19.89 -22.17 -13.04
N GLU A 304 -20.32 -21.18 -13.81
CA GLU A 304 -20.65 -21.37 -15.23
C GLU A 304 -19.39 -21.63 -16.06
N LYS A 305 -19.52 -22.45 -17.11
CA LYS A 305 -18.42 -22.69 -18.06
C LYS A 305 -18.22 -21.42 -18.90
N VAL A 306 -17.09 -20.77 -18.69
CA VAL A 306 -16.65 -19.59 -19.44
C VAL A 306 -15.27 -19.83 -20.05
N THR A 307 -14.87 -18.99 -21.01
CA THR A 307 -13.51 -18.97 -21.57
C THR A 307 -12.46 -18.82 -20.47
N ARG A 308 -11.24 -19.31 -20.71
CA ARG A 308 -10.15 -19.22 -19.73
C ARG A 308 -9.73 -17.77 -19.52
N GLU A 309 -9.60 -17.04 -20.61
CA GLU A 309 -9.27 -15.62 -20.64
C GLU A 309 -10.54 -14.76 -20.66
N PRO A 310 -10.52 -13.57 -20.03
CA PRO A 310 -11.63 -12.63 -20.12
C PRO A 310 -11.87 -12.18 -21.56
N PRO A 311 -13.13 -11.87 -21.93
CA PRO A 311 -13.44 -11.30 -23.24
C PRO A 311 -12.71 -9.98 -23.46
N SER A 312 -12.33 -9.72 -24.71
CA SER A 312 -11.53 -8.57 -25.11
C SER A 312 -12.14 -7.90 -26.33
N LEU A 313 -12.26 -6.57 -26.31
CA LEU A 313 -12.57 -5.78 -27.52
C LEU A 313 -11.29 -5.38 -28.30
N SER A 314 -10.11 -5.66 -27.74
CA SER A 314 -8.82 -5.48 -28.40
C SER A 314 -8.45 -6.72 -29.24
N PRO A 315 -8.03 -6.56 -30.51
CA PRO A 315 -7.77 -7.69 -31.44
C PRO A 315 -6.65 -8.65 -31.02
N ALA A 316 -5.72 -8.21 -30.17
CA ALA A 316 -4.52 -8.98 -29.79
C ALA A 316 -4.74 -10.05 -28.70
N SER A 317 -5.98 -10.24 -28.21
CA SER A 317 -6.29 -11.16 -27.10
C SER A 317 -7.39 -12.17 -27.43
N ALA A 318 -7.60 -12.50 -28.72
CA ALA A 318 -8.48 -13.60 -29.08
C ALA A 318 -7.79 -14.94 -28.75
N GLU A 319 -8.43 -15.74 -27.89
CA GLU A 319 -7.98 -17.09 -27.53
C GLU A 319 -7.79 -17.93 -28.81
N LYS A 320 -6.60 -18.53 -29.00
CA LYS A 320 -6.36 -19.43 -30.13
C LYS A 320 -7.20 -20.71 -29.93
N PRO A 321 -7.99 -21.16 -30.93
CA PRO A 321 -8.75 -22.40 -30.83
C PRO A 321 -7.82 -23.58 -30.51
N GLY A 322 -8.14 -24.36 -29.47
CA GLY A 322 -7.45 -25.63 -29.17
C GLY A 322 -6.27 -25.57 -28.18
N ALA A 323 -6.14 -24.53 -27.36
CA ALA A 323 -5.16 -24.55 -26.26
C ALA A 323 -5.47 -25.70 -25.27
N PRO A 324 -4.49 -26.53 -24.87
CA PRO A 324 -4.72 -27.67 -24.00
C PRO A 324 -5.20 -27.23 -22.60
N ASP A 325 -6.15 -27.98 -22.04
CA ASP A 325 -6.65 -27.80 -20.68
C ASP A 325 -5.51 -27.97 -19.67
N ILE A 326 -5.13 -26.87 -19.02
CA ILE A 326 -4.33 -26.93 -17.79
C ILE A 326 -5.33 -26.99 -16.66
N ARG A 327 -5.44 -28.16 -16.02
CA ARG A 327 -6.25 -28.34 -14.82
C ARG A 327 -5.93 -27.20 -13.83
N PRO A 328 -6.94 -26.59 -13.18
CA PRO A 328 -6.67 -25.73 -12.04
C PRO A 328 -5.74 -26.49 -11.11
N ALA A 329 -4.66 -25.85 -10.65
CA ALA A 329 -3.93 -26.38 -9.51
C ALA A 329 -4.93 -26.41 -8.36
N THR A 330 -5.55 -27.56 -8.13
CA THR A 330 -6.23 -27.85 -6.88
C THR A 330 -5.20 -27.54 -5.81
N PRO A 331 -5.50 -26.69 -4.82
CA PRO A 331 -4.69 -26.67 -3.61
C PRO A 331 -4.64 -28.13 -3.17
N ALA A 332 -3.45 -28.71 -3.12
CA ALA A 332 -3.28 -30.04 -2.55
C ALA A 332 -3.60 -29.89 -1.06
N ILE A 333 -4.88 -29.97 -0.72
CA ILE A 333 -5.29 -30.46 0.59
C ILE A 333 -4.99 -31.95 0.49
N GLN A 334 -3.74 -32.31 0.80
CA GLN A 334 -3.46 -33.69 1.13
C GLN A 334 -4.28 -33.99 2.40
N PRO A 335 -5.26 -34.90 2.36
CA PRO A 335 -5.76 -35.46 3.58
C PRO A 335 -4.61 -36.29 4.13
N THR A 336 -4.03 -35.89 5.26
CA THR A 336 -3.24 -36.82 6.08
C THR A 336 -4.19 -37.91 6.53
N ALA A 337 -4.32 -38.95 5.71
CA ALA A 337 -4.89 -40.22 6.12
C ALA A 337 -3.95 -40.78 7.19
N ILE A 338 -4.42 -40.74 8.44
CA ILE A 338 -3.84 -41.51 9.53
C ILE A 338 -4.12 -42.97 9.19
N ALA A 339 -3.15 -43.62 8.55
CA ALA A 339 -3.16 -45.06 8.38
C ALA A 339 -2.64 -45.67 9.69
N THR A 340 -3.58 -46.18 10.49
CA THR A 340 -3.32 -47.04 11.64
C THR A 340 -2.70 -48.35 11.15
N ALA A 341 -1.41 -48.55 11.39
CA ALA A 341 -0.75 -49.86 11.25
C ALA A 341 -0.63 -50.51 12.63
N PRO A 342 -0.87 -51.83 12.78
CA PRO A 342 -0.84 -52.51 14.08
C PRO A 342 0.59 -52.70 14.60
N GLN A 343 0.78 -52.42 15.89
CA GLN A 343 2.00 -52.73 16.65
C GLN A 343 2.21 -54.26 16.76
N GLN A 344 3.40 -54.72 16.39
CA GLN A 344 3.99 -55.98 16.87
C GLN A 344 5.08 -55.67 17.90
N ALA A 345 5.09 -56.49 18.95
CA ALA A 345 5.83 -56.32 20.19
C ALA A 345 7.28 -56.83 20.15
N ALA A 346 8.14 -56.23 20.97
CA ALA A 346 9.44 -56.75 21.40
C ALA A 346 9.81 -56.12 22.78
N PRO A 347 10.64 -56.77 23.62
CA PRO A 347 10.36 -56.95 25.07
C PRO A 347 11.04 -55.98 26.05
N ALA A 348 10.53 -56.01 27.29
CA ALA A 348 11.01 -55.37 28.53
C ALA A 348 12.45 -55.79 28.90
N THR A 349 13.30 -55.04 29.64
CA THR A 349 13.26 -54.53 31.04
C THR A 349 14.67 -53.90 31.33
N PRO A 350 15.05 -53.39 32.52
CA PRO A 350 14.34 -52.69 33.60
C PRO A 350 14.99 -51.33 34.01
N ALA A 351 14.25 -50.49 34.75
CA ALA A 351 14.79 -49.40 35.60
C ALA A 351 15.10 -49.94 37.02
N PRO A 352 15.90 -49.29 37.90
CA PRO A 352 15.50 -48.05 38.61
C PRO A 352 16.71 -47.11 38.92
N GLN A 353 16.63 -45.87 39.43
CA GLN A 353 16.06 -45.42 40.71
C GLN A 353 15.88 -43.88 40.77
N ILE A 354 15.06 -43.50 41.75
CA ILE A 354 14.42 -42.20 42.05
C ILE A 354 15.29 -41.42 43.05
N ALA A 355 15.33 -40.09 42.95
CA ALA A 355 15.52 -39.20 44.12
C ALA A 355 15.05 -37.75 43.86
N SER A 356 13.84 -37.46 44.37
CA SER A 356 13.36 -36.26 45.09
C SER A 356 13.83 -34.83 44.75
N VAL A 357 12.83 -33.99 44.47
CA VAL A 357 12.78 -32.51 44.50
C VAL A 357 12.96 -31.98 45.94
N PRO A 358 13.47 -30.75 46.14
CA PRO A 358 12.63 -29.73 46.79
C PRO A 358 12.81 -28.29 46.25
N VAL A 359 11.72 -27.53 46.33
CA VAL A 359 11.57 -26.06 46.21
C VAL A 359 10.52 -25.67 47.28
N PRO A 360 10.36 -24.43 47.80
CA PRO A 360 11.24 -23.25 47.97
C PRO A 360 11.26 -22.73 49.44
N GLN A 361 12.10 -21.75 49.78
CA GLN A 361 11.73 -20.76 50.82
C GLN A 361 12.40 -19.38 50.67
N GLN A 362 11.59 -18.34 50.88
CA GLN A 362 11.90 -16.90 50.92
C GLN A 362 12.53 -16.48 52.25
N ASN A 363 13.31 -15.38 52.24
CA ASN A 363 13.27 -14.24 53.20
C ASN A 363 14.45 -13.26 52.97
N PRO A 364 14.51 -12.08 53.62
CA PRO A 364 13.61 -10.93 53.52
C PRO A 364 14.41 -9.61 53.34
N ALA A 365 13.69 -8.48 53.41
CA ALA A 365 14.14 -7.11 53.23
C ALA A 365 15.25 -6.62 54.19
N GLU A 366 16.00 -5.62 53.74
CA GLU A 366 16.41 -4.50 54.58
C GLU A 366 16.30 -3.18 53.80
N ALA A 367 15.92 -2.14 54.53
CA ALA A 367 15.30 -0.93 54.04
C ALA A 367 16.12 0.33 54.40
N THR A 368 15.71 1.46 53.80
CA THR A 368 15.88 2.86 54.25
C THR A 368 17.28 3.49 54.07
N ALA A 369 17.46 4.77 53.70
CA ALA A 369 16.64 5.99 53.74
C ALA A 369 17.12 6.99 52.64
N VAL A 370 16.25 7.69 51.88
CA VAL A 370 15.74 9.09 52.05
C VAL A 370 16.86 10.13 52.36
N ALA A 371 16.95 11.35 51.82
CA ALA A 371 16.02 12.26 51.15
C ALA A 371 16.81 13.39 50.44
N ASN A 372 16.18 13.98 49.42
CA ASN A 372 16.48 15.31 48.87
C ASN A 372 16.00 16.41 49.84
N PRO A 373 16.56 17.64 49.81
CA PRO A 373 15.65 18.76 49.50
C PRO A 373 16.24 19.92 48.68
N GLN A 374 15.42 20.35 47.72
CA GLN A 374 14.99 21.72 47.38
C GLN A 374 15.98 22.87 47.12
N MET A 375 15.78 23.44 45.91
CA MET A 375 15.63 24.86 45.54
C MET A 375 16.71 25.87 45.94
N SER A 376 17.26 26.54 44.92
CA SER A 376 17.06 28.00 44.77
C SER A 376 17.49 28.50 43.39
N SER A 377 16.52 29.10 42.71
CA SER A 377 16.67 30.09 41.65
C SER A 377 17.22 31.40 42.23
N MET A 378 18.28 31.96 41.64
CA MET A 378 18.57 33.39 41.74
C MET A 378 19.08 33.96 40.42
N THR A 379 18.24 34.82 39.88
CA THR A 379 18.46 35.89 38.91
C THR A 379 19.39 36.94 39.50
N ILE A 380 20.42 37.42 38.78
CA ILE A 380 20.89 38.81 38.84
C ILE A 380 21.30 39.29 37.43
N ALA A 381 20.79 40.47 37.10
CA ALA A 381 21.05 41.40 36.00
C ALA A 381 22.55 41.78 35.85
N SER A 382 23.08 42.58 34.92
CA SER A 382 22.66 43.38 33.78
C SER A 382 23.97 43.90 33.15
N THR A 383 24.13 43.95 31.83
CA THR A 383 24.92 45.03 31.19
C THR A 383 24.56 45.21 29.71
N VAL A 384 23.71 46.22 29.48
CA VAL A 384 23.75 47.28 28.45
C VAL A 384 24.51 47.03 27.13
N ALA A 385 23.80 47.09 26.00
CA ALA A 385 23.99 48.09 24.94
C ALA A 385 22.81 48.09 23.95
N GLN A 386 22.17 49.25 23.82
CA GLN A 386 21.05 49.54 22.92
C GLN A 386 21.57 49.97 21.54
N ASN A 387 20.85 49.63 20.47
CA ASN A 387 20.75 50.48 19.28
C ASN A 387 19.36 50.34 18.64
N ILE A 388 18.54 51.36 18.93
CA ILE A 388 17.66 52.16 18.05
C ILE A 388 17.06 51.46 16.80
N GLU A 389 15.74 51.32 16.73
CA GLU A 389 14.83 52.14 15.90
C GLU A 389 13.37 51.66 16.07
N GLN A 390 12.44 52.55 16.46
CA GLN A 390 10.99 52.31 16.50
C GLN A 390 10.30 53.35 15.60
N PRO A 391 9.36 52.95 14.71
CA PRO A 391 8.60 53.90 13.90
C PRO A 391 7.44 54.54 14.69
N GLY A 392 7.24 55.84 14.47
CA GLY A 392 6.35 56.71 15.25
C GLY A 392 4.83 56.47 15.11
N PRO A 393 4.02 57.14 15.97
CA PRO A 393 2.61 56.83 16.17
C PRO A 393 1.65 57.41 15.11
N LYS A 394 0.61 56.64 14.79
CA LYS A 394 -0.51 56.98 13.91
C LYS A 394 -1.47 57.98 14.58
N LYS A 395 -1.89 59.00 13.83
CA LYS A 395 -2.92 59.99 14.22
C LYS A 395 -4.34 59.40 14.10
N PRO A 396 -5.29 59.78 14.97
CA PRO A 396 -6.68 59.31 14.91
C PRO A 396 -7.51 60.13 13.91
N TRP A 397 -8.44 59.45 13.24
CA TRP A 397 -9.22 59.93 12.09
C TRP A 397 -10.71 60.07 12.43
N TRP A 398 -11.09 60.83 13.45
CA TRP A 398 -12.51 61.14 13.68
C TRP A 398 -12.69 62.52 14.34
N LYS A 399 -13.02 63.52 13.52
CA LYS A 399 -13.83 64.72 13.82
C LYS A 399 -13.59 65.79 12.74
N ILE A 400 -14.36 65.77 11.65
CA ILE A 400 -14.92 66.93 10.89
C ILE A 400 -16.04 66.32 10.04
N ILE A 401 -17.32 66.36 10.45
CA ILE A 401 -18.47 67.19 10.03
C ILE A 401 -19.60 66.66 10.94
N GLY A 402 -20.44 67.38 11.70
CA GLY A 402 -21.07 68.68 11.49
C GLY A 402 -22.60 68.47 11.51
N ASN A 403 -23.21 68.45 12.70
CA ASN A 403 -24.55 68.97 13.07
C ASN A 403 -24.96 68.52 14.48
#